data_AF-A0A5U2FB59-F1
#
_entry.id   AF-A0A5U2FB59-F1
#
_cell.length_a   1.000
_cell.length_b   1.000
_cell.length_c   1.000
_cell.angle_alpha   90.00
_cell.angle_beta   90.00
_cell.angle_gamma   90.00
#
_symmetry.space_group_name_H-M   'P 1'
#
loop_
_entity.id
_entity.type
_entity.pdbx_description
1 polymer ?
#
loop_
_entity_poly.entity_id
_entity_poly.type
_entity_poly.pdbx_seq_one_letter_code
_entity_poly.pdbx_strand_id
1 'polypeptide(L)' 'MAISFNSIPSDTRVPLFYAEMDNSAANTARDSGASLLIGHASNDASIAVNSLVLVSSVDYARQICGAGSQLARMVG' A
#
# COMPACT_ATOMS: atom_id res chain seq x y z
N MET A 1 -20.57 -32.59 -8.54
CA MET A 1 -19.58 -31.91 -9.40
C MET A 1 -18.36 -31.65 -8.52
N ALA A 2 -17.23 -32.29 -8.78
CA ALA A 2 -16.00 -32.08 -8.02
C ALA A 2 -15.12 -31.11 -8.81
N ILE A 3 -14.63 -30.06 -8.15
CA ILE A 3 -13.64 -29.17 -8.75
C ILE A 3 -12.27 -29.76 -8.45
N SER A 4 -11.46 -29.98 -9.50
CA SER A 4 -10.10 -30.50 -9.35
C SER A 4 -9.17 -29.38 -8.92
N PHE A 5 -8.36 -29.64 -7.89
CA PHE A 5 -7.30 -28.73 -7.44
C PHE A 5 -5.97 -29.10 -8.11
N ASN A 6 -5.13 -28.10 -8.40
CA ASN A 6 -3.79 -28.32 -8.96
C ASN A 6 -2.79 -28.80 -7.89
N SER A 7 -2.99 -28.40 -6.63
CA SER A 7 -2.18 -28.84 -5.50
C SER A 7 -2.99 -28.78 -4.20
N ILE A 8 -3.03 -29.87 -3.44
CA ILE A 8 -3.58 -29.91 -2.09
C ILE A 8 -2.45 -30.28 -1.12
N PRO A 9 -2.08 -29.41 -0.17
CA PRO A 9 -1.09 -29.73 0.85
C PRO A 9 -1.58 -30.89 1.75
N SER A 10 -0.72 -31.90 1.94
CA SER A 10 -1.04 -33.12 2.72
C SER A 10 -1.28 -32.88 4.21
N ASP A 11 -0.91 -31.70 4.70
CA ASP A 11 -1.03 -31.24 6.08
C ASP A 11 -2.24 -30.32 6.31
N THR A 12 -3.15 -30.19 5.34
CA THR A 12 -4.40 -29.45 5.52
C THR A 12 -5.30 -30.15 6.56
N ARG A 13 -5.29 -29.67 7.81
CA ARG A 13 -6.02 -30.29 8.95
C ARG A 13 -7.39 -29.68 9.26
N VAL A 14 -7.86 -28.71 8.47
CA VAL A 14 -9.11 -27.99 8.75
C VAL A 14 -10.24 -28.48 7.83
N PRO A 15 -11.37 -28.97 8.39
CA PRO A 15 -12.40 -29.69 7.62
C PRO A 15 -13.33 -28.79 6.77
N LEU A 16 -13.20 -27.46 6.83
CA LEU A 16 -14.25 -26.58 6.30
C LEU A 16 -13.95 -26.00 4.91
N PHE A 17 -12.73 -25.52 4.64
CA PHE A 17 -12.46 -24.87 3.35
C PHE A 17 -10.95 -24.73 3.06
N TYR A 18 -10.54 -25.08 1.84
CA TYR A 18 -9.25 -24.75 1.26
C TYR A 18 -9.50 -24.06 -0.09
N ALA A 19 -9.04 -22.83 -0.24
CA ALA A 19 -9.05 -22.13 -1.52
C ALA A 19 -7.67 -22.17 -2.15
N GLU A 20 -7.57 -22.72 -3.36
CA GLU A 20 -6.41 -22.48 -4.21
C GLU A 20 -6.58 -21.14 -4.93
N MET A 21 -5.53 -20.32 -4.92
CA MET A 21 -5.47 -19.10 -5.70
C MET A 21 -4.33 -19.25 -6.71
N ASP A 22 -4.66 -19.30 -7.99
CA ASP A 22 -3.67 -19.28 -9.06
C ASP A 22 -3.23 -17.84 -9.34
N ASN A 23 -1.99 -17.53 -8.95
CA ASN A 23 -1.39 -16.22 -9.14
C ASN A 23 -0.54 -16.14 -10.44
N SER A 24 -0.62 -17.14 -11.33
CA SER A 24 0.18 -17.25 -12.56
C SER A 24 0.01 -16.07 -13.52
N ALA A 25 -1.22 -15.54 -13.61
CA ALA A 25 -1.54 -14.34 -14.40
C ALA A 25 -1.62 -13.06 -13.56
N ALA A 26 -1.28 -13.14 -12.27
CA ALA A 26 -1.30 -11.95 -11.43
C ALA A 26 -0.09 -11.08 -11.72
N ASN A 27 -0.31 -9.78 -11.71
CA ASN A 27 0.76 -8.82 -11.84
C ASN A 27 1.64 -8.87 -10.57
N THR A 28 2.80 -9.52 -10.68
CA THR A 28 3.82 -9.56 -9.62
C THR A 28 4.88 -8.47 -9.77
N ALA A 29 4.73 -7.60 -10.78
CA ALA A 29 5.63 -6.46 -10.96
C ALA A 29 5.58 -5.56 -9.73
N ARG A 30 6.71 -5.48 -9.02
CA ARG A 30 6.92 -4.49 -7.97
C ARG A 30 7.54 -3.26 -8.62
N ASP A 31 6.69 -2.36 -9.11
CA ASP A 31 7.16 -1.08 -9.60
C ASP A 31 7.34 -0.13 -8.40
N SER A 32 8.55 0.43 -8.25
CA SER A 32 8.83 1.50 -7.30
C SER A 32 8.38 2.85 -7.87
N GLY A 33 7.19 2.88 -8.47
CA GLY A 33 6.63 4.04 -9.13
C GLY A 33 6.32 5.16 -8.14
N ALA A 34 6.30 6.39 -8.63
CA ALA A 34 5.87 7.52 -7.82
C ALA A 34 4.40 7.33 -7.41
N SER A 35 4.11 7.55 -6.13
CA SER A 35 2.75 7.55 -5.58
C SER A 35 2.22 8.98 -5.47
N LEU A 36 0.96 9.19 -5.82
CA LEU A 36 0.26 10.46 -5.58
C LEU A 36 -0.50 10.38 -4.26
N LEU A 37 -0.16 11.27 -3.33
CA LEU A 37 -0.80 11.36 -2.02
C LEU A 37 -1.63 12.66 -1.94
N ILE A 38 -2.88 12.54 -1.49
CA ILE A 38 -3.81 13.66 -1.30
C ILE A 38 -4.39 13.55 0.11
N GLY A 39 -4.31 14.63 0.88
CA GLY A 39 -4.75 14.67 2.27
C GLY A 39 -4.45 16.01 2.93
N HIS A 40 -4.63 16.08 4.25
CA HIS A 40 -4.43 17.29 5.02
C HIS A 40 -3.02 17.40 5.63
N ALA A 41 -2.40 18.56 5.44
CA ALA A 41 -1.23 18.99 6.22
C ALA A 41 -1.68 19.62 7.54
N SER A 42 -0.73 19.89 8.45
CA SER A 42 -1.00 20.70 9.64
C SER A 42 -1.35 22.15 9.25
N ASN A 43 -2.09 22.87 10.11
CA ASN A 43 -2.50 24.25 9.83
C ASN A 43 -1.31 25.20 9.64
N ASP A 44 -0.20 24.96 10.35
CA ASP A 44 1.04 25.77 10.29
C ASP A 44 2.12 25.14 9.40
N ALA A 45 1.73 24.21 8.52
CA ALA A 45 2.66 23.53 7.63
C ALA A 45 3.21 24.48 6.55
N SER A 46 4.45 24.23 6.12
CA SER A 46 5.11 25.06 5.09
C SER A 46 4.72 24.69 3.66
N ILE A 47 4.12 23.51 3.46
CA ILE A 47 3.60 23.08 2.16
C ILE A 47 2.43 23.97 1.71
N ALA A 48 2.50 24.47 0.48
CA ALA A 48 1.43 25.27 -0.10
C ALA A 48 0.18 24.43 -0.37
N VAL A 49 -0.99 24.96 0.00
CA VAL A 49 -2.28 24.31 -0.24
C VAL A 49 -2.52 24.18 -1.75
N ASN A 50 -3.07 23.04 -2.18
CA ASN A 50 -3.39 22.73 -3.58
C ASN A 50 -2.18 22.82 -4.54
N SER A 51 -0.97 22.57 -4.03
CA SER A 51 0.25 22.52 -4.83
C SER A 51 0.80 21.09 -4.92
N LEU A 52 1.36 20.73 -6.08
CA LEU A 52 2.03 19.46 -6.27
C LEU A 52 3.51 19.59 -5.88
N VAL A 53 3.93 18.82 -4.87
CA VAL A 53 5.31 18.82 -4.36
C VAL A 53 5.88 17.40 -4.44
N LEU A 54 7.07 17.28 -5.03
CA LEU A 54 7.84 16.03 -5.02
C LEU A 54 8.41 15.78 -3.62
N VAL A 55 8.08 14.63 -3.05
CA VAL A 55 8.55 14.21 -1.72
C VAL A 55 9.51 13.03 -1.88
N SER A 56 10.78 13.25 -1.53
CA SER A 56 11.86 12.26 -1.71
C SER A 56 12.17 11.44 -0.45
N SER A 57 11.64 11.82 0.71
CA SER A 57 11.84 11.09 1.97
C SER A 57 10.71 11.34 2.97
N VAL A 58 10.59 10.42 3.93
CA VAL A 58 9.64 10.55 5.03
C VAL A 58 9.95 11.77 5.91
N ASP A 59 11.23 12.05 6.16
CA ASP A 59 11.62 13.18 7.00
C ASP A 59 11.31 14.52 6.32
N TYR A 60 11.49 14.60 5.00
CA TYR A 60 11.08 15.76 4.23
C TYR A 60 9.56 15.95 4.27
N ALA A 61 8.78 14.88 4.17
CA ALA A 61 7.32 14.93 4.31
C ALA A 61 6.89 15.49 5.68
N ARG A 62 7.53 15.04 6.76
CA ARG A 62 7.27 15.54 8.12
C ARG A 62 7.62 17.02 8.27
N GLN A 63 8.71 17.47 7.64
CA GLN A 63 9.13 18.86 7.67
C GLN A 63 8.13 19.78 6.94
N ILE A 64 7.66 19.37 5.75
CA ILE A 64 6.81 20.25 4.93
C ILE A 64 5.32 20.16 5.29
N CYS A 65 4.82 18.97 5.67
CA CYS A 65 3.41 18.76 6.01
C CYS A 65 3.12 18.95 7.52
N GLY A 66 4.16 19.01 8.35
CA GLY A 66 4.06 19.02 9.81
C GLY A 66 4.05 17.61 10.40
N ALA A 67 4.83 17.42 11.46
CA ALA A 67 4.91 16.14 12.17
C ALA A 67 3.53 15.74 12.73
N GLY A 68 3.10 14.51 12.46
CA GLY A 68 1.80 13.99 12.91
C GLY A 68 0.60 14.33 12.01
N SER A 69 0.79 15.16 10.96
CA SER A 69 -0.27 15.43 9.97
C SER A 69 -0.69 14.17 9.20
N GLN A 70 -1.88 14.20 8.58
CA GLN A 70 -2.39 13.08 7.78
C GLN A 70 -1.42 12.75 6.64
N LEU A 71 -0.97 13.77 5.90
CA LEU A 71 0.00 13.59 4.81
C LEU A 71 1.34 13.01 5.31
N ALA A 72 1.86 13.48 6.44
CA ALA A 72 3.11 12.94 7.00
C ALA A 72 3.01 11.47 7.44
N ARG A 73 1.79 10.95 7.67
CA ARG A 73 1.53 9.54 8.01
C ARG A 73 1.32 8.64 6.79
N MET A 74 1.05 9.22 5.62
CA MET A 74 0.85 8.49 4.37
C MET A 74 2.18 8.21 3.64
N VAL A 75 3.22 8.99 3.92
CA VAL A 75 4.58 8.76 3.41
C VAL A 75 5.25 7.76 4.35
N GLY A 76 4.95 6.46 4.20
CA GLY A 76 5.46 5.40 5.06
C GLY A 76 5.17 4.01 4.51
#